data_AF-A0A2H0BK66-F1
#
_entry.id   AF-A0A2H0BK66-F1
#
_cell.length_a   1.000
_cell.length_b   1.000
_cell.length_c   1.000
_cell.angle_alpha   90.00
_cell.angle_beta   90.00
_cell.angle_gamma   90.00
#
_symmetry.space_group_name_H-M   'P 1'
#
loop_
_entity.id
_entity.type
_entity.pdbx_description
1 polymer ?
#
loop_
_entity_poly.entity_id
_entity_poly.type
_entity_poly.pdbx_seq_one_letter_code
_entity_poly.pdbx_strand_id
1 'polypeptide(L)' 'MDLPLTIKDTQDGLINKKFSAVELVDSYLARITKYNKELNIFLTVTENEAYKKAKEIDKILGYKDTK' A
#
# COMPACT_ATOMS: atom_id res chain seq x y z
N MET A 1 0.71 -9.23 1.07
CA MET A 1 1.16 -9.42 2.48
C MET A 1 -0.04 -9.39 3.41
N ASP A 2 0.12 -9.84 4.65
CA ASP A 2 -0.88 -9.59 5.70
C ASP A 2 -0.97 -8.09 5.95
N LEU A 3 -2.19 -7.55 5.90
CA LEU A 3 -2.42 -6.12 6.07
C LEU A 3 -2.26 -5.75 7.55
N PRO A 4 -1.52 -4.67 7.87
CA PRO A 4 -1.44 -4.17 9.24
C PRO A 4 -2.83 -3.80 9.77
N LEU A 5 -3.07 -4.09 11.05
CA LEU A 5 -4.37 -3.88 11.67
C LEU A 5 -4.59 -2.41 12.06
N THR A 6 -3.52 -1.71 12.45
CA THR A 6 -3.57 -0.32 12.90
C THR A 6 -2.61 0.58 12.13
N ILE A 7 -2.88 1.89 12.11
CA ILE A 7 -1.98 2.89 11.53
C ILE A 7 -0.59 2.84 12.19
N LYS A 8 -0.54 2.55 13.50
CA LYS A 8 0.72 2.37 14.23
C LYS A 8 1.52 1.19 13.67
N ASP A 9 0.88 0.04 13.47
CA ASP A 9 1.55 -1.13 12.88
C ASP A 9 2.03 -0.86 11.46
N THR A 10 1.25 -0.09 10.68
CA THR A 10 1.65 0.35 9.34
C THR A 10 2.90 1.22 9.40
N GLN A 11 2.91 2.24 10.26
CA GLN A 11 4.04 3.14 10.43
C GLN A 11 5.29 2.38 10.90
N ASP A 12 5.14 1.55 11.93
CA ASP A 12 6.22 0.73 12.48
C ASP A 12 6.74 -0.26 11.43
N GLY A 13 5.85 -0.85 10.63
CA GLY A 13 6.21 -1.76 9.54
C GLY A 13 7.04 -1.09 8.44
N LEU A 14 6.65 0.12 8.04
CA LEU A 14 7.36 0.90 7.02
C LEU A 14 8.72 1.40 7.52
N ILE A 15 8.78 1.99 8.73
CA ILE A 15 10.03 2.49 9.32
C ILE A 15 11.03 1.35 9.53
N ASN A 16 10.56 0.20 10.02
CA ASN A 16 11.39 -0.98 10.23
C ASN A 16 11.58 -1.84 8.96
N LYS A 17 11.11 -1.38 7.79
CA LYS A 17 11.25 -2.06 6.49
C LYS A 17 10.77 -3.51 6.49
N LYS A 18 9.69 -3.80 7.22
CA LYS A 18 9.02 -5.12 7.20
C LYS A 18 8.34 -5.39 5.85
N PHE A 19 7.97 -4.31 5.16
CA PHE A 19 7.40 -4.28 3.82
C PHE A 19 7.59 -2.87 3.26
N SER A 20 7.49 -2.73 1.93
CA SER A 20 7.51 -1.44 1.25
C SER A 20 6.12 -0.79 1.22
N ALA A 21 6.08 0.52 1.00
CA ALA A 21 4.85 1.25 0.74
C ALA A 21 4.17 0.77 -0.54
N VAL A 22 4.94 0.36 -1.56
CA VAL A 22 4.38 -0.25 -2.79
C VAL A 22 3.70 -1.58 -2.49
N GLU A 23 4.32 -2.48 -1.72
CA GLU A 23 3.74 -3.77 -1.34
C GLU A 23 2.45 -3.61 -0.51
N LEU A 24 2.42 -2.57 0.33
CA LEU A 24 1.24 -2.19 1.10
C LEU A 24 0.11 -1.70 0.19
N VAL A 25 0.41 -0.80 -0.75
CA VAL A 25 -0.57 -0.29 -1.72
C VAL A 25 -1.09 -1.41 -2.62
N ASP A 26 -0.22 -2.29 -3.13
CA ASP A 26 -0.62 -3.49 -3.89
C ASP A 26 -1.63 -4.33 -3.12
N SER A 27 -1.37 -4.58 -1.83
CA SER A 27 -2.23 -5.40 -0.99
C SER A 27 -3.60 -4.76 -0.76
N TYR A 28 -3.67 -3.44 -0.56
CA TYR A 28 -4.94 -2.73 -0.42
C TYR A 28 -5.71 -2.62 -1.74
N LEU A 29 -5.04 -2.33 -2.86
CA LEU A 29 -5.68 -2.27 -4.18
C LEU A 29 -6.24 -3.63 -4.58
N ALA A 30 -5.51 -4.73 -4.35
CA ALA A 30 -6.03 -6.08 -4.57
C ALA A 30 -7.31 -6.35 -3.76
N ARG A 31 -7.34 -5.88 -2.50
CA ARG A 31 -8.52 -6.00 -1.64
C ARG A 31 -9.69 -5.18 -2.15
N ILE A 32 -9.43 -3.93 -2.56
CA ILE A 32 -10.44 -3.04 -3.16
C ILE A 32 -11.01 -3.69 -4.42
N THR A 33 -10.16 -4.13 -5.35
CA THR A 33 -10.59 -4.78 -6.60
C THR A 33 -11.42 -6.04 -6.37
N LYS A 34 -11.12 -6.80 -5.31
CA LYS A 34 -11.88 -7.99 -4.93
C LYS A 34 -13.29 -7.64 -4.45
N TYR A 35 -13.44 -6.70 -3.52
CA TYR A 35 -14.71 -6.45 -2.84
C TYR A 35 -15.55 -5.32 -3.46
N ASN A 36 -14.92 -4.38 -4.16
CA ASN A 36 -15.64 -3.23 -4.73
C ASN A 36 -16.63 -3.65 -5.82
N LYS A 37 -16.38 -4.75 -6.53
CA LYS A 37 -17.30 -5.29 -7.55
C LYS A 37 -18.66 -5.69 -6.97
N GLU A 38 -18.69 -6.15 -5.72
CA GLU A 38 -19.91 -6.60 -5.06
C GLU A 38 -20.52 -5.51 -4.19
N LEU A 39 -19.67 -4.77 -3.47
CA LEU A 39 -20.12 -3.82 -2.45
C LEU A 39 -20.28 -2.39 -2.98
N ASN A 40 -19.70 -2.07 -4.14
CA ASN A 40 -19.72 -0.73 -4.75
C ASN A 40 -19.33 0.38 -3.75
N ILE A 41 -18.24 0.15 -3.01
CA ILE A 41 -17.77 0.96 -1.88
C ILE A 41 -16.87 2.14 -2.28
N PHE A 42 -16.35 2.15 -3.50
CA PHE A 42 -15.55 3.23 -4.06
C PHE A 42 -16.16 3.71 -5.39
N LEU A 43 -16.35 5.03 -5.50
CA LEU A 43 -16.73 5.67 -6.76
C LEU A 43 -15.58 5.70 -7.76
N THR A 44 -14.36 5.99 -7.30
CA THR A 44 -13.17 6.10 -8.13
C THR A 44 -11.97 5.61 -7.33
N VAL A 45 -11.16 4.76 -7.95
CA VAL A 45 -9.91 4.25 -7.38
C VAL A 45 -8.75 4.88 -8.16
N THR A 46 -7.92 5.69 -7.50
CA THR A 46 -6.80 6.41 -8.13
C THR A 46 -5.49 5.62 -8.02
N GLU A 47 -5.45 4.43 -8.61
CA GLU A 47 -4.33 3.48 -8.51
C GLU A 47 -2.98 4.13 -8.85
N ASN A 48 -2.92 4.85 -9.98
CA ASN A 48 -1.69 5.51 -10.44
C ASN A 48 -1.13 6.53 -9.44
N GLU A 49 -2.01 7.31 -8.78
CA GLU A 49 -1.59 8.28 -7.78
C GLU A 49 -1.13 7.59 -6.49
N ALA A 50 -1.83 6.54 -6.08
CA ALA A 50 -1.44 5.72 -4.93
C ALA A 50 -0.05 5.10 -5.14
N TYR A 51 0.21 4.52 -6.31
CA TYR A 51 1.53 3.99 -6.66
C TYR A 51 2.62 5.07 -6.70
N LYS A 52 2.31 6.24 -7.27
CA LYS A 52 3.26 7.36 -7.29
C LYS A 52 3.67 7.75 -5.87
N LYS A 53 2.71 7.86 -4.97
CA LYS A 53 2.97 8.18 -3.55
C LYS A 53 3.71 7.08 -2.81
N ALA A 54 3.36 5.82 -3.04
CA ALA A 54 4.08 4.69 -2.46
C ALA A 54 5.57 4.71 -2.83
N LYS A 55 5.89 4.90 -4.11
CA LYS A 55 7.27 5.00 -4.60
C LYS A 55 8.03 6.19 -4.01
N GLU A 56 7.36 7.34 -3.83
CA GLU A 56 7.95 8.51 -3.14
C GLU A 56 8.34 8.16 -1.70
N ILE A 57 7.47 7.48 -0.95
CA ILE A 57 7.72 7.07 0.43
C ILE A 57 8.84 6.03 0.51
N ASP A 58 8.82 5.02 -0.36
CA ASP A 58 9.87 3.99 -0.39
C ASP A 58 11.24 4.61 -0.65
N LYS A 59 11.31 5.60 -1.55
CA LYS A 59 12.53 6.38 -1.79
C LYS A 59 12.97 7.16 -0.55
N ILE A 60 12.06 7.79 0.19
CA ILE A 60 12.35 8.53 1.43
C ILE A 60 12.89 7.59 2.52
N LEU A 61 12.29 6.41 2.66
CA LEU A 61 12.70 5.40 3.65
C LEU A 61 13.96 4.63 3.23
N GLY A 62 14.49 4.90 2.03
CA GLY A 62 15.64 4.20 1.47
C GLY A 62 15.36 2.71 1.30
N TYR A 63 14.14 2.36 0.92
CA TYR A 63 13.81 1.04 0.39
C TYR A 63 14.45 0.95 -0.98
N LYS A 64 15.39 0.01 -1.16
CA LYS A 64 15.97 -0.24 -2.48
C LYS A 64 15.04 -1.21 -3.17
N ASP A 65 14.59 -0.87 -4.37
CA ASP A 65 14.00 -1.84 -5.29
C ASP A 65 15.04 -2.97 -5.46
N THR A 66 14.88 -4.08 -4.73
CA THR A 66 15.61 -5.31 -5.02
C THR A 66 15.05 -5.83 -6.33
N LYS A 67 15.67 -5.39 -7.42
CA LYS A 67 15.54 -5.99 -8.73
C LYS A 67 16.93 -6.36 -9.25
#